data_AF-A0A822DXA8-F1
#
_entry.id   AF-A0A822DXA8-F1
#
_cell.length_a   1.000
_cell.length_b   1.000
_cell.length_c   1.000
_cell.angle_alpha   90.00
_cell.angle_beta   90.00
_cell.angle_gamma   90.00
#
_symmetry.space_group_name_H-M   'P 1'
#
loop_
_entity.id
_entity.type
_entity.pdbx_description
1 polymer ?
#
loop_
_entity_poly.entity_id
_entity_poly.type
_entity_poly.pdbx_seq_one_letter_code
_entity_poly.pdbx_strand_id
1 'polypeptide(L)'
;LEKKRKRELKKICFRCRTPGHSMNECTSEISDEQKKKHDIKTGSCYKCGSTEHRLKQCTVKGDSFAYATCFICGKQGHWSRLCPDNPNGLYPNGGCCNECGSKQHFKRDCPTLLKKQGKILEIVFFILI
;
A
#
# COMPACT_ATOMS: atom_id res chain seq x y z
N LEU A 1 -19.49 -12.42 -16.47
CA LEU A 1 -18.23 -12.86 -17.11
C LEU A 1 -17.30 -11.68 -17.46
N GLU A 2 -17.79 -10.64 -18.13
CA GLU A 2 -16.99 -9.48 -18.57
C GLU A 2 -16.26 -8.72 -17.43
N LYS A 3 -16.95 -8.45 -16.31
CA LYS A 3 -16.35 -7.82 -15.12
C LYS A 3 -15.20 -8.63 -14.52
N LYS A 4 -15.30 -9.98 -14.54
CA LYS A 4 -14.24 -10.89 -14.07
C LYS A 4 -13.01 -10.77 -14.97
N ARG A 5 -13.20 -10.87 -16.29
CA ARG A 5 -12.13 -10.68 -17.28
C ARG A 5 -11.42 -9.32 -17.13
N LYS A 6 -12.18 -8.23 -16.95
CA LYS A 6 -11.62 -6.88 -16.70
C LYS A 6 -10.77 -6.80 -15.44
N ARG A 7 -11.12 -7.54 -14.37
CA ARG A 7 -10.31 -7.60 -13.14
C ARG A 7 -9.03 -8.39 -13.35
N GLU A 8 -9.10 -9.53 -14.03
CA GLU A 8 -7.93 -10.35 -14.36
C GLU A 8 -6.91 -9.56 -15.20
N LEU A 9 -7.37 -8.87 -16.25
CA LEU A 9 -6.50 -8.03 -17.08
C LEU A 9 -5.85 -6.86 -16.33
N LYS A 10 -6.44 -6.41 -15.22
CA LYS A 10 -5.91 -5.32 -14.38
C LYS A 10 -5.01 -5.81 -13.25
N LYS A 11 -4.86 -7.13 -13.05
CA LYS A 11 -3.90 -7.64 -12.07
C LYS A 11 -2.50 -7.28 -12.53
N ILE A 12 -1.69 -6.81 -11.59
CA ILE A 12 -0.28 -6.48 -11.82
C ILE A 12 0.56 -7.58 -11.19
N CYS A 13 1.50 -8.12 -11.95
CA CYS A 13 2.46 -9.08 -11.41
C CYS A 13 3.38 -8.39 -10.40
N PHE A 14 3.40 -8.87 -9.16
CA PHE A 14 4.26 -8.29 -8.11
C PHE A 14 5.76 -8.53 -8.34
N ARG A 15 6.11 -9.40 -9.29
CA ARG A 15 7.49 -9.73 -9.67
C ARG A 15 8.03 -8.81 -10.78
N CYS A 16 7.32 -8.66 -11.90
CA CYS A 16 7.76 -7.86 -13.06
C CYS A 16 6.96 -6.58 -13.31
N ARG A 17 5.92 -6.31 -12.50
CA ARG A 17 5.03 -5.14 -12.58
C ARG A 17 4.29 -4.92 -13.89
N THR A 18 4.25 -5.92 -14.76
CA THR A 18 3.41 -5.86 -15.96
C THR A 18 1.98 -6.35 -15.64
N PRO A 19 0.95 -5.78 -16.27
CA PRO A 19 -0.42 -6.19 -16.07
C PRO A 19 -0.74 -7.51 -16.80
N GLY A 20 -1.82 -8.16 -16.42
CA GLY A 20 -2.41 -9.29 -17.15
C GLY A 20 -2.06 -10.68 -16.62
N HIS A 21 -1.20 -10.79 -15.60
CA HIS A 21 -0.86 -12.07 -14.97
C HIS A 21 -0.52 -11.92 -13.47
N SER A 22 -0.55 -13.05 -12.75
CA SER A 22 -0.16 -13.15 -11.33
C SER A 22 1.33 -13.49 -11.16
N MET A 23 1.88 -13.32 -9.95
CA MET A 23 3.26 -13.70 -9.62
C MET A 23 3.61 -15.16 -9.98
N ASN A 24 2.63 -16.08 -9.88
CA ASN A 24 2.81 -17.49 -10.18
C ASN A 24 2.85 -17.80 -11.69
N GLU A 25 2.28 -16.92 -12.51
CA GLU A 25 2.15 -17.05 -13.97
C GLU A 25 3.20 -16.18 -14.69
N CYS A 26 4.15 -15.64 -13.94
CA CYS A 26 5.16 -14.72 -14.44
C CYS A 26 6.27 -15.49 -15.16
N THR A 27 6.34 -15.33 -16.49
CA THR A 27 7.34 -15.96 -17.36
C THR A 27 8.49 -15.03 -17.75
N SER A 28 8.52 -13.81 -17.22
CA SER A 28 9.55 -12.83 -17.58
C SER A 28 10.94 -13.27 -17.11
N GLU A 29 11.90 -13.30 -18.02
CA GLU A 29 13.32 -13.34 -17.68
C GLU A 29 13.70 -12.01 -17.02
N ILE A 30 13.92 -12.06 -15.70
CA ILE A 30 14.21 -10.89 -14.89
C ILE A 30 15.70 -10.59 -15.07
N SER A 31 16.06 -9.41 -15.59
CA SER A 31 17.47 -9.02 -15.68
C SER A 31 18.12 -8.96 -14.29
N ASP A 32 19.44 -9.15 -14.21
CA ASP A 32 20.18 -9.13 -12.93
C ASP A 32 20.02 -7.80 -12.17
N GLU A 33 19.74 -6.71 -12.90
CA GLU A 33 19.41 -5.38 -12.36
C GLU A 33 18.03 -5.34 -11.70
N GLN A 34 17.05 -6.06 -12.25
CA GLN A 34 15.71 -6.19 -11.69
C GLN A 34 15.67 -7.19 -10.51
N LYS A 35 16.54 -8.22 -10.51
CA LYS A 35 16.77 -9.10 -9.35
C LYS A 35 17.20 -8.31 -8.11
N LYS A 36 18.19 -7.40 -8.22
CA LYS A 36 18.67 -6.61 -7.06
C LYS A 36 17.61 -5.72 -6.40
N LYS A 37 16.65 -5.20 -7.16
CA LYS A 37 15.52 -4.42 -6.59
C LYS A 37 14.44 -5.30 -5.94
N HIS A 38 14.42 -6.60 -6.24
CA HIS A 38 13.38 -7.52 -5.78
C HIS A 38 13.89 -8.61 -4.82
N ASP A 39 15.21 -8.81 -4.72
CA ASP A 39 15.88 -9.67 -3.73
C ASP A 39 15.81 -9.11 -2.30
N ILE A 40 15.24 -7.92 -2.12
CA ILE A 40 14.86 -7.41 -0.80
C ILE A 40 13.61 -8.18 -0.34
N LYS A 41 13.85 -9.41 0.09
CA LYS A 41 13.03 -10.17 1.04
C LYS A 41 11.57 -10.35 0.64
N THR A 42 11.30 -10.91 -0.55
CA THR A 42 9.96 -11.41 -0.94
C THR A 42 9.35 -12.45 0.02
N GLY A 43 10.09 -12.92 1.03
CA GLY A 43 9.62 -13.81 2.09
C GLY A 43 9.62 -13.23 3.51
N SER A 44 10.10 -12.00 3.74
CA SER A 44 10.17 -11.47 5.11
C SER A 44 8.91 -10.72 5.55
N CYS A 45 8.60 -10.83 6.83
CA CYS A 45 7.61 -10.04 7.51
C CYS A 45 8.01 -8.55 7.50
N TYR A 46 7.19 -7.73 6.84
CA TYR A 46 7.41 -6.29 6.75
C TYR A 46 7.34 -5.55 8.10
N LYS A 47 6.83 -6.19 9.15
CA LYS A 47 6.72 -5.63 10.50
C LYS A 47 7.96 -5.91 11.36
N CYS A 48 8.46 -7.15 11.36
CA CYS A 48 9.55 -7.57 12.25
C CYS A 48 10.82 -8.07 11.53
N GLY A 49 10.79 -8.20 10.21
CA GLY A 49 11.94 -8.61 9.40
C GLY A 49 12.19 -10.12 9.34
N SER A 50 11.44 -10.94 10.10
CA SER A 50 11.54 -12.40 10.11
C SER A 50 11.18 -13.01 8.76
N THR A 51 11.91 -14.03 8.31
CA THR A 51 11.61 -14.84 7.11
C THR A 51 10.66 -16.01 7.36
N GLU A 52 10.38 -16.31 8.63
CA GLU A 52 9.65 -17.52 9.05
C GLU A 52 8.13 -17.40 8.87
N HIS A 53 7.62 -16.17 8.78
CA HIS A 53 6.19 -15.92 8.71
C HIS A 53 5.86 -14.69 7.86
N ARG A 54 4.61 -14.66 7.38
CA ARG A 54 4.06 -13.49 6.69
C ARG A 54 3.48 -12.50 7.69
N LEU A 55 3.26 -11.26 7.25
CA LEU A 55 2.68 -10.20 8.08
C LEU A 55 1.41 -10.62 8.85
N LYS A 56 0.55 -11.44 8.24
CA LYS A 56 -0.69 -11.95 8.87
C LYS A 56 -0.46 -12.88 10.06
N GLN A 57 0.68 -13.55 10.10
CA GLN A 57 1.10 -14.48 11.15
C GLN A 57 2.10 -13.82 12.12
N CYS A 58 2.38 -12.53 11.94
CA CYS A 58 3.29 -11.82 12.81
C CYS A 58 2.62 -11.53 14.15
N THR A 59 3.23 -12.01 15.22
CA THR A 59 2.75 -11.81 16.60
C THR A 59 3.29 -10.53 17.24
N VAL A 60 4.24 -9.84 16.58
CA VAL A 60 4.80 -8.58 17.06
C VAL A 60 3.71 -7.50 17.05
N LYS A 61 3.51 -6.88 18.22
CA LYS A 61 2.57 -5.79 18.42
C LYS A 61 3.14 -4.46 17.91
N GLY A 62 2.25 -3.53 17.55
CA GLY A 62 2.60 -2.19 17.07
C GLY A 62 2.47 -2.05 15.55
N ASP A 63 2.28 -0.82 15.08
CA ASP A 63 1.97 -0.51 13.67
C ASP A 63 3.20 -0.10 12.86
N SER A 64 4.40 -0.39 13.39
CA SER A 64 5.64 -0.14 12.68
C SER A 64 5.81 -1.11 11.51
N PHE A 65 6.19 -0.56 10.36
CA PHE A 65 6.56 -1.30 9.16
C PHE A 65 8.02 -1.03 8.80
N ALA A 66 8.88 -1.11 9.82
CA ALA A 66 10.31 -0.82 9.73
C ALA A 66 11.00 -1.56 8.56
N TYR A 67 10.52 -2.76 8.24
CA TYR A 67 11.12 -3.63 7.21
C TYR A 67 10.36 -3.59 5.88
N ALA A 68 9.27 -2.82 5.77
CA ALA A 68 8.62 -2.57 4.49
C ALA A 68 9.52 -1.71 3.61
N THR A 69 9.69 -2.12 2.35
CA THR A 69 10.38 -1.32 1.34
C THR A 69 9.35 -0.56 0.50
N CYS A 70 9.47 0.76 0.43
CA CYS A 70 8.57 1.60 -0.31
C CYS A 70 8.74 1.39 -1.82
N PHE A 71 7.64 1.13 -2.54
CA PHE A 71 7.69 0.91 -3.99
C PHE A 71 7.81 2.19 -4.81
N ILE A 72 7.76 3.36 -4.17
CA ILE A 72 7.87 4.69 -4.79
C ILE A 72 9.31 5.20 -4.66
N CYS A 73 9.81 5.36 -3.42
CA CYS A 73 11.14 5.92 -3.18
C CYS A 73 12.23 4.86 -2.93
N GLY A 74 11.87 3.57 -2.81
CA GLY A 74 12.83 2.47 -2.58
C GLY A 74 13.39 2.37 -1.16
N LYS A 75 13.08 3.33 -0.27
CA LYS A 75 13.57 3.34 1.13
C LYS A 75 12.75 2.38 2.00
N GLN A 76 13.36 1.88 3.08
CA GLN A 76 12.68 1.08 4.09
C GLN A 76 11.97 1.94 5.15
N GLY A 77 11.02 1.34 5.86
CA GLY A 77 10.37 1.94 7.03
C GLY A 77 8.93 2.39 6.84
N HIS A 78 8.40 2.36 5.61
CA HIS A 78 7.04 2.78 5.33
C HIS A 78 6.44 2.07 4.10
N TRP A 79 5.10 2.06 4.03
CA TRP A 79 4.35 1.65 2.84
C TRP A 79 4.30 2.77 1.82
N SER A 80 4.19 2.46 0.53
CA SER A 80 4.04 3.46 -0.54
C SER A 80 2.91 4.47 -0.29
N ARG A 81 1.80 4.05 0.33
CA ARG A 81 0.70 4.95 0.73
C ARG A 81 1.14 6.04 1.71
N LEU A 82 2.08 5.72 2.61
CA LEU A 82 2.61 6.61 3.64
C LEU A 82 3.92 7.27 3.22
N CYS A 83 4.34 7.10 1.96
CA CYS A 83 5.56 7.71 1.47
C CYS A 83 5.38 9.22 1.35
N PRO A 84 6.26 10.03 1.96
CA PRO A 84 6.18 11.50 1.89
C PRO A 84 6.35 12.00 0.45
N ASP A 85 7.10 11.25 -0.37
CA ASP A 85 7.38 11.56 -1.78
C ASP A 85 6.32 10.99 -2.73
N ASN A 86 5.18 10.48 -2.22
CA ASN A 86 4.13 9.91 -3.08
C ASN A 86 3.21 11.01 -3.66
N PRO A 87 3.33 11.35 -4.96
CA PRO A 87 2.53 12.42 -5.56
C PRO A 87 1.03 12.08 -5.60
N ASN A 88 0.70 10.80 -5.52
CA ASN A 88 -0.65 10.25 -5.65
C ASN A 88 -1.29 9.93 -4.29
N GLY A 89 -0.52 9.99 -3.19
CA GLY A 89 -0.96 9.63 -1.85
C GLY A 89 -1.66 8.27 -1.80
N LEU A 90 -2.85 8.23 -1.22
CA LEU A 90 -3.67 7.02 -1.12
C LEU A 90 -4.25 6.52 -2.45
N TYR A 91 -4.23 7.33 -3.51
CA TYR A 91 -4.94 7.04 -4.75
C TYR A 91 -3.98 6.57 -5.84
N PRO A 92 -3.75 5.25 -6.05
CA PRO A 92 -2.64 4.78 -6.90
C PRO A 92 -2.73 5.23 -8.35
N ASN A 93 -3.96 5.43 -8.85
CA ASN A 93 -4.25 5.92 -10.20
C ASN A 93 -4.47 7.44 -10.26
N GLY A 94 -4.04 8.18 -9.24
CA GLY A 94 -4.33 9.60 -9.08
C GLY A 94 -5.76 9.88 -8.59
N GLY A 95 -6.04 11.17 -8.40
CA GLY A 95 -7.29 11.67 -7.83
C GLY A 95 -7.14 12.15 -6.39
N CYS A 96 -8.27 12.46 -5.77
CA CYS A 96 -8.35 12.94 -4.40
C CYS A 96 -9.74 12.68 -3.81
N CYS A 97 -9.93 13.02 -2.55
CA CYS A 97 -11.22 12.98 -1.89
C CYS A 97 -12.17 14.03 -2.52
N ASN A 98 -13.26 13.57 -3.12
CA ASN A 98 -14.22 14.45 -3.82
C ASN A 98 -14.93 15.49 -2.91
N GLU A 99 -14.81 15.38 -1.59
CA GLU A 99 -15.44 16.31 -0.64
C GLU A 99 -14.51 17.43 -0.18
N CYS A 100 -13.19 17.21 -0.17
CA CYS A 100 -12.22 18.15 0.41
C CYS A 100 -10.90 18.29 -0.36
N GLY A 101 -10.71 17.55 -1.45
CA GLY A 101 -9.50 17.59 -2.28
C GLY A 101 -8.27 16.88 -1.69
N SER A 102 -8.34 16.31 -0.49
CA SER A 102 -7.18 15.63 0.13
C SER A 102 -6.86 14.28 -0.52
N LYS A 103 -5.57 13.94 -0.61
CA LYS A 103 -5.07 12.63 -1.06
C LYS A 103 -4.78 11.65 0.07
N GLN A 104 -5.01 12.04 1.33
CA GLN A 104 -4.57 11.27 2.51
C GLN A 104 -5.61 10.26 3.03
N HIS A 105 -6.88 10.43 2.67
CA HIS A 105 -7.98 9.58 3.13
C HIS A 105 -8.95 9.25 2.00
N PHE A 106 -9.73 8.19 2.17
CA PHE A 106 -10.86 7.91 1.27
C PHE A 106 -12.07 8.74 1.67
N LYS A 107 -13.01 8.97 0.74
CA LYS A 107 -14.23 9.77 0.98
C LYS A 107 -14.99 9.38 2.25
N ARG A 108 -15.05 8.08 2.58
CA ARG A 108 -15.72 7.56 3.79
C ARG A 108 -15.08 8.05 5.09
N ASP A 109 -13.77 8.29 5.07
CA ASP A 109 -12.98 8.73 6.21
C ASP A 109 -12.71 10.25 6.12
N CYS A 110 -13.43 10.96 5.26
CA CYS A 110 -13.24 12.39 5.06
C CYS A 110 -13.75 13.16 6.28
N PRO A 111 -12.89 13.96 6.95
CA PRO A 111 -13.30 14.68 8.15
C PRO A 111 -14.47 15.62 7.83
N THR A 112 -14.41 16.37 6.72
CA THR A 112 -15.50 17.27 6.29
C THR A 112 -16.84 16.54 6.11
N LEU A 113 -16.82 15.31 5.59
CA LEU A 113 -18.02 14.50 5.43
C LEU A 113 -18.55 13.99 6.78
N LEU A 114 -17.65 13.54 7.66
CA LEU A 114 -18.01 13.14 9.03
C LEU A 114 -18.57 14.34 9.82
N LYS A 115 -18.03 15.55 9.60
CA LYS A 115 -18.53 16.81 10.15
C LYS A 115 -19.97 17.11 9.71
N LYS A 116 -20.22 17.03 8.40
CA LYS A 116 -21.56 17.26 7.82
C LYS A 116 -22.61 16.23 8.28
N GLN A 117 -22.17 15.02 8.63
CA GLN A 117 -23.05 13.94 9.11
C GLN A 117 -23.28 13.96 10.63
N GLY A 118 -22.81 14.99 11.35
CA GLY A 118 -22.99 15.08 12.80
C GLY A 118 -22.18 14.05 13.61
N LYS A 119 -21.14 13.43 13.03
CA LYS A 119 -20.27 12.44 13.68
C LYS A 119 -18.96 13.08 14.16
N ILE A 120 -19.03 14.17 14.92
CA ILE A 120 -17.87 14.79 15.60
C ILE A 120 -18.12 14.82 17.11
N LEU A 121 -18.00 13.67 17.74
CA LEU A 121 -17.44 13.53 19.08
C LEU A 121 -16.35 12.45 18.91
N GLU A 122 -15.21 12.53 19.59
CA GLU A 122 -14.06 11.56 19.56
C GLU A 122 -12.82 11.88 18.69
N ILE A 123 -12.69 13.01 17.97
CA ILE A 123 -11.42 13.33 17.27
C ILE A 123 -10.56 14.37 18.01
N VAL A 124 -11.16 15.20 18.85
CA VAL A 124 -10.43 16.28 19.53
C VAL A 124 -9.66 15.79 20.77
N PHE A 125 -9.95 14.60 21.28
CA PHE A 125 -9.32 14.08 22.51
C PHE A 125 -7.87 13.57 22.30
N PHE A 126 -7.48 13.23 21.07
CA PHE A 126 -6.16 12.64 20.79
C PHE A 126 -5.05 13.64 20.42
N ILE A 127 -5.35 14.94 20.30
CA ILE A 127 -4.34 15.96 19.89
C ILE A 127 -3.80 16.75 21.11
N LEU A 128 -4.32 16.52 22.32
CA LEU A 128 -3.95 17.29 23.52
C LEU A 128 -3.37 16.45 24.69
N ILE A 129 -2.81 15.26 24.41
CA ILE A 129 -2.04 14.50 25.41
C ILE A 129 -0.70 14.08 24.81
#